data_AF-A0A3M1KG44-F1
#
_entry.id   AF-A0A3M1KG44-F1
#
_cell.length_a   1.000
_cell.length_b   1.000
_cell.length_c   1.000
_cell.angle_alpha   90.00
_cell.angle_beta   90.00
_cell.angle_gamma   90.00
#
_symmetry.space_group_name_H-M   'P 1'
#
loop_
_entity.id
_entity.type
_entity.pdbx_description
1 polymer ?
#
loop_
_entity_poly.entity_id
_entity_poly.type
_entity_poly.pdbx_seq_one_letter_code
_entity_poly.pdbx_strand_id
1 'polypeptide(L)'
;MTALYASIAAGLLAVIYGLWATRSVLSLSAGNERMQQIAGYIQEAASAYLHRQYSAVALVGVVVAIVLFLTLELWAAVGFVIGATLSGAAGYIGMLISVRANVRTAEAARTGLQQGLSTAFRAGAVTGMLVAGLALLAVAGYYAFLTKVIGFDPTGRQIIDALVALGFGGSLISIFARLGGGIFTKGADVGADLVGKVEAG
;
A
#
# COMPACT_ATOMS: atom_id res chain seq x y z
N MET A 1 4.05 -9.34 -27.12
CA MET A 1 3.15 -8.16 -27.25
C MET A 1 1.81 -8.36 -26.59
N THR A 2 1.11 -9.48 -26.83
CA THR A 2 -0.18 -9.80 -26.20
C THR A 2 -0.11 -9.80 -24.66
N ALA A 3 0.93 -10.43 -24.10
CA ALA A 3 1.14 -10.46 -22.64
C ALA A 3 1.26 -9.06 -22.03
N LEU A 4 1.96 -8.13 -22.69
CA LEU A 4 2.16 -6.76 -22.19
C LEU A 4 0.83 -6.01 -22.06
N TYR A 5 0.00 -6.04 -23.11
CA TYR A 5 -1.31 -5.39 -23.07
C TYR A 5 -2.27 -6.08 -22.10
N ALA A 6 -2.20 -7.41 -21.99
CA ALA A 6 -2.98 -8.16 -21.00
C ALA A 6 -2.60 -7.77 -19.56
N SER A 7 -1.31 -7.62 -19.24
CA SER A 7 -0.86 -7.17 -17.93
C SER A 7 -1.32 -5.75 -17.60
N ILE A 8 -1.27 -4.83 -18.56
CA ILE A 8 -1.77 -3.45 -18.38
C ILE A 8 -3.29 -3.48 -18.14
N ALA A 9 -4.04 -4.21 -18.96
CA ALA A 9 -5.49 -4.32 -18.82
C ALA A 9 -5.89 -4.94 -17.48
N ALA A 10 -5.21 -6.02 -17.05
CA ALA A 10 -5.43 -6.64 -15.75
C ALA A 10 -5.11 -5.68 -14.59
N GLY A 11 -4.01 -4.92 -14.71
CA GLY A 11 -3.65 -3.90 -13.73
C GLY A 11 -4.70 -2.79 -13.61
N LEU A 12 -5.21 -2.29 -14.74
CA LEU A 12 -6.29 -1.31 -14.77
C LEU A 12 -7.58 -1.86 -14.14
N LEU A 13 -7.98 -3.08 -14.51
CA LEU A 13 -9.15 -3.73 -13.94
C LEU A 13 -9.02 -3.93 -12.43
N ALA A 14 -7.83 -4.28 -11.94
CA ALA A 14 -7.59 -4.44 -10.51
C ALA A 14 -7.71 -3.10 -9.76
N VAL A 15 -7.18 -2.01 -10.31
CA VAL A 15 -7.34 -0.66 -9.73
C VAL A 15 -8.81 -0.22 -9.74
N ILE A 16 -9.52 -0.43 -10.85
CA ILE A 16 -10.95 -0.10 -10.97
C ILE A 16 -11.76 -0.87 -9.92
N TYR A 17 -11.50 -2.17 -9.77
CA TYR A 17 -12.13 -2.99 -8.76
C TYR A 17 -11.82 -2.48 -7.35
N GLY A 18 -10.56 -2.14 -7.05
CA GLY A 18 -10.15 -1.56 -5.77
C GLY A 18 -10.91 -0.27 -5.46
N LEU A 19 -11.07 0.63 -6.44
CA LEU A 19 -11.85 1.86 -6.30
C LEU A 19 -13.34 1.59 -6.06
N TRP A 20 -13.92 0.65 -6.79
CA TRP A 20 -15.31 0.22 -6.60
C TRP A 20 -15.52 -0.37 -5.20
N ALA A 21 -14.65 -1.29 -4.77
CA ALA A 21 -14.72 -1.93 -3.46
C ALA A 21 -14.53 -0.90 -2.34
N THR A 22 -13.65 0.08 -2.52
CA THR A 22 -13.48 1.22 -1.60
C THR A 22 -14.80 1.96 -1.41
N ARG A 23 -15.45 2.34 -2.51
CA ARG A 23 -16.74 3.05 -2.46
C ARG A 23 -17.81 2.20 -1.79
N SER A 24 -17.88 0.91 -2.13
CA SER A 24 -18.84 -0.03 -1.55
C SER A 24 -18.67 -0.21 -0.04
N VAL A 25 -17.44 -0.19 0.48
CA VAL A 25 -17.20 -0.28 1.92
C VAL A 25 -17.51 1.05 2.57
N LEU A 26 -17.03 2.17 2.02
CA LEU A 26 -17.20 3.49 2.64
C LEU A 26 -18.66 3.98 2.67
N SER A 27 -19.52 3.48 1.78
CA SER A 27 -20.96 3.76 1.79
C SER A 27 -21.71 3.09 2.94
N LEU A 28 -21.12 2.13 3.65
CA LEU A 28 -21.73 1.50 4.80
C LEU A 28 -21.75 2.44 6.01
N SER A 29 -22.74 2.25 6.88
CA SER A 29 -22.88 3.01 8.13
C SER A 29 -21.65 2.83 9.03
N ALA A 30 -21.18 3.94 9.60
CA ALA A 30 -20.10 3.93 10.59
C ALA A 30 -20.60 3.63 12.02
N GLY A 31 -21.85 3.18 12.17
CA GLY A 31 -22.45 2.83 13.46
C GLY A 31 -22.83 4.05 14.29
N ASN A 32 -22.96 3.85 15.60
CA ASN A 32 -23.40 4.88 16.55
C ASN A 32 -22.29 5.88 16.91
N GLU A 33 -22.64 6.93 17.65
CA GLU A 33 -21.70 7.99 18.07
C GLU A 33 -20.48 7.46 18.81
N ARG A 34 -20.68 6.49 19.72
CA ARG A 34 -19.57 5.91 20.49
C ARG A 34 -18.57 5.18 19.60
N MET A 35 -19.07 4.44 18.62
CA MET A 35 -18.23 3.75 17.62
C MET A 35 -17.47 4.76 16.77
N GLN A 36 -18.12 5.84 16.34
CA GLN A 36 -17.49 6.89 15.55
C GLN A 36 -16.40 7.65 16.34
N GLN A 37 -16.63 7.93 17.62
CA GLN A 37 -15.62 8.53 18.52
C GLN A 37 -14.36 7.66 18.61
N ILE A 38 -14.51 6.35 18.86
CA ILE A 38 -13.37 5.43 18.96
C ILE A 38 -12.65 5.34 17.62
N ALA A 39 -13.40 5.23 16.51
CA ALA A 39 -12.82 5.22 15.17
C ALA A 39 -12.04 6.50 14.86
N GLY A 40 -12.46 7.65 15.41
CA GLY A 40 -11.74 8.91 15.32
C GLY A 40 -10.34 8.83 15.93
N TYR A 41 -10.22 8.32 17.16
CA TYR A 41 -8.92 8.15 17.81
C TYR A 41 -7.98 7.21 17.04
N ILE A 42 -8.52 6.11 16.49
CA ILE A 42 -7.74 5.18 15.67
C ILE A 42 -7.28 5.87 14.36
N GLN A 43 -8.14 6.65 13.72
CA GLN A 43 -7.80 7.42 12.51
C GLN A 43 -6.71 8.44 12.76
N GLU A 44 -6.79 9.17 13.87
CA GLU A 44 -5.77 10.15 14.27
C GLU A 44 -4.42 9.47 14.51
N ALA A 45 -4.41 8.41 15.32
CA ALA A 45 -3.19 7.66 15.62
C ALA A 45 -2.55 7.04 14.36
N ALA A 46 -3.35 6.42 13.50
CA ALA A 46 -2.87 5.86 12.24
C ALA A 46 -2.31 6.93 11.31
N SER A 47 -2.96 8.09 11.22
CA SER A 47 -2.49 9.21 10.40
C SER A 47 -1.16 9.78 10.90
N ALA A 48 -1.03 9.99 12.21
CA ALA A 48 0.20 10.45 12.84
C ALA A 48 1.37 9.48 12.60
N TYR A 49 1.10 8.17 12.78
CA TYR A 49 2.07 7.11 12.51
C TYR A 49 2.52 7.10 11.04
N LEU A 50 1.57 7.12 10.09
CA LEU A 50 1.87 7.12 8.66
C LEU A 50 2.72 8.32 8.26
N HIS A 51 2.36 9.52 8.70
CA HIS A 51 3.15 10.73 8.40
C HIS A 51 4.58 10.57 8.90
N ARG A 52 4.76 10.16 10.16
CA ARG A 52 6.10 9.99 10.73
C ARG A 52 6.92 8.94 10.00
N GLN A 53 6.32 7.79 9.71
CA GLN A 53 6.99 6.70 9.00
C GLN A 53 7.38 7.12 7.58
N TYR A 54 6.43 7.68 6.82
CA TYR A 54 6.66 8.01 5.41
C TYR A 54 7.64 9.17 5.26
N SER A 55 7.65 10.15 6.17
CA SER A 55 8.67 11.20 6.15
C SER A 55 10.08 10.63 6.36
N ALA A 56 10.25 9.66 7.26
CA ALA A 56 11.54 9.01 7.49
C ALA A 56 11.97 8.16 6.28
N VAL A 57 11.04 7.40 5.70
CA VAL A 57 11.28 6.58 4.51
C VAL A 57 11.60 7.43 3.29
N ALA A 58 10.94 8.59 3.13
CA ALA A 58 11.20 9.52 2.03
C ALA A 58 12.65 10.03 2.05
N LEU A 59 13.19 10.35 3.22
CA LEU A 59 14.59 10.76 3.37
C LEU A 59 15.56 9.66 2.87
N VAL A 60 15.35 8.42 3.32
CA VAL A 60 16.16 7.26 2.88
C VAL A 60 15.98 7.03 1.38
N GLY A 61 14.75 7.15 0.87
CA GLY A 61 14.43 7.02 -0.55
C GLY A 61 15.17 8.02 -1.42
N VAL A 62 15.27 9.29 -1.00
CA VAL A 62 16.04 10.31 -1.73
C VAL A 62 17.52 9.96 -1.79
N VAL A 63 18.12 9.53 -0.68
CA VAL A 63 19.53 9.13 -0.64
C VAL A 63 19.78 7.95 -1.58
N VAL A 64 18.93 6.92 -1.54
CA VAL A 64 19.03 5.76 -2.43
C VAL A 64 18.84 6.16 -3.89
N ALA A 65 17.87 7.02 -4.21
CA ALA A 65 17.65 7.50 -5.57
C ALA A 65 18.89 8.22 -6.14
N ILE A 66 19.56 9.04 -5.33
CA ILE A 66 20.81 9.71 -5.73
C ILE A 66 21.92 8.68 -5.99
N VAL A 67 22.07 7.67 -5.11
CA VAL A 67 23.08 6.61 -5.31
C VAL A 67 22.81 5.81 -6.59
N LEU A 68 21.55 5.46 -6.87
CA LEU A 68 21.19 4.74 -8.08
C LEU A 68 21.41 5.60 -9.33
N PHE A 69 21.14 6.90 -9.27
CA PHE A 69 21.39 7.82 -10.37
C PHE A 69 22.89 7.88 -10.73
N LEU A 70 23.76 7.92 -9.72
CA LEU A 70 25.21 7.99 -9.91
C LEU A 70 25.83 6.66 -10.35
N THR A 71 25.21 5.52 -10.04
CA THR A 71 25.81 4.18 -10.28
C THR A 71 25.17 3.40 -11.44
N LEU A 72 23.86 3.55 -11.66
CA LEU A 72 23.05 2.75 -12.60
C LEU A 72 22.30 3.60 -13.64
N GLU A 73 22.66 4.88 -13.76
CA GLU A 73 22.09 5.86 -14.69
C GLU A 73 20.65 6.33 -14.37
N LEU A 74 20.18 7.29 -15.17
CA LEU A 74 18.91 7.99 -14.98
C LEU A 74 17.71 7.06 -14.94
N TRP A 75 17.64 6.07 -15.82
CA TRP A 75 16.46 5.20 -15.93
C TRP A 75 16.35 4.25 -14.72
N ALA A 76 17.44 3.79 -14.15
CA ALA A 76 17.39 3.05 -12.88
C ALA A 76 16.84 3.90 -11.74
N ALA A 77 17.34 5.14 -11.58
CA ALA A 77 16.83 6.05 -10.54
C ALA A 77 15.34 6.36 -10.74
N VAL A 78 14.90 6.61 -11.98
CA VAL A 78 13.48 6.84 -12.30
C VAL A 78 12.63 5.62 -11.97
N GLY A 79 13.09 4.42 -12.36
CA GLY A 79 12.41 3.15 -12.04
C GLY A 79 12.23 2.99 -10.53
N PHE A 80 13.29 3.20 -9.76
CA PHE A 80 13.24 3.17 -8.29
C PHE A 80 12.22 4.15 -7.71
N VAL A 81 12.20 5.41 -8.16
CA VAL A 81 11.25 6.41 -7.68
C VAL A 81 9.81 6.00 -8.02
N ILE A 82 9.56 5.47 -9.21
CA ILE A 82 8.23 4.96 -9.60
C ILE A 82 7.82 3.81 -8.68
N GLY A 83 8.71 2.83 -8.47
CA GLY A 83 8.44 1.69 -7.59
C GLY A 83 8.14 2.09 -6.15
N ALA A 84 8.97 2.98 -5.60
CA ALA A 84 8.80 3.49 -4.24
C ALA A 84 7.53 4.32 -4.07
N THR A 85 7.23 5.20 -5.02
CA THR A 85 6.01 6.05 -4.94
C THR A 85 4.73 5.23 -5.07
N LEU A 86 4.68 4.29 -6.01
CA LEU A 86 3.50 3.44 -6.20
C LEU A 86 3.29 2.46 -5.05
N SER A 87 4.36 1.88 -4.51
CA SER A 87 4.28 1.03 -3.31
C SER A 87 3.83 1.83 -2.09
N GLY A 88 4.38 3.03 -1.88
CA GLY A 88 3.97 3.95 -0.83
C GLY A 88 2.50 4.36 -0.97
N ALA A 89 2.06 4.72 -2.17
CA ALA A 89 0.67 5.06 -2.42
C ALA A 89 -0.27 3.88 -2.10
N ALA A 90 0.07 2.66 -2.54
CA ALA A 90 -0.72 1.47 -2.25
C ALA A 90 -0.83 1.19 -0.74
N GLY A 91 0.28 1.29 -0.01
CA GLY A 91 0.31 1.10 1.44
C GLY A 91 -0.47 2.17 2.20
N TYR A 92 -0.30 3.43 1.83
CA TYR A 92 -0.99 4.56 2.46
C TYR A 92 -2.51 4.49 2.24
N ILE A 93 -2.94 4.29 0.99
CA ILE A 93 -4.37 4.14 0.66
C ILE A 93 -4.96 2.93 1.37
N GLY A 94 -4.25 1.80 1.35
CA GLY A 94 -4.68 0.58 2.04
C GLY A 94 -4.93 0.81 3.53
N MET A 95 -4.00 1.46 4.23
CA MET A 95 -4.17 1.75 5.65
C MET A 95 -5.35 2.69 5.92
N LEU A 96 -5.50 3.77 5.15
CA LEU A 96 -6.64 4.68 5.31
C LEU A 96 -7.98 3.98 5.17
N ILE A 97 -8.08 3.03 4.24
CA ILE A 97 -9.30 2.28 3.98
C ILE A 97 -9.54 1.25 5.09
N SER A 98 -8.50 0.51 5.52
CA SER A 98 -8.58 -0.42 6.64
C SER A 98 -9.06 0.26 7.93
N VAL A 99 -8.51 1.44 8.24
CA VAL A 99 -8.87 2.20 9.45
C VAL A 99 -10.28 2.80 9.37
N ARG A 100 -10.84 3.04 8.18
CA ARG A 100 -12.24 3.46 8.04
C ARG A 100 -13.21 2.29 7.94
N ALA A 101 -12.73 1.12 7.51
CA ALA A 101 -13.53 -0.08 7.36
C ALA A 101 -13.77 -0.79 8.70
N ASN A 102 -12.85 -0.70 9.67
CA ASN A 102 -12.96 -1.37 10.97
C ASN A 102 -14.31 -1.12 11.69
N VAL A 103 -14.77 0.13 11.76
CA VAL A 103 -15.99 0.54 12.44
C VAL A 103 -17.23 0.09 11.69
N ARG A 104 -17.15 0.05 10.36
CA ARG A 104 -18.21 -0.45 9.47
C ARG A 104 -18.33 -1.96 9.55
N THR A 105 -17.21 -2.67 9.68
CA THR A 105 -17.18 -4.10 9.96
C THR A 105 -17.81 -4.41 11.31
N ALA A 106 -17.50 -3.61 12.35
CA ALA A 106 -18.10 -3.76 13.67
C ALA A 106 -19.63 -3.50 13.63
N GLU A 107 -20.09 -2.48 12.91
CA GLU A 107 -21.52 -2.20 12.75
C GLU A 107 -22.22 -3.31 11.96
N ALA A 108 -21.61 -3.78 10.86
CA ALA A 108 -22.14 -4.89 10.07
C ALA A 108 -22.25 -6.18 10.90
N ALA A 109 -21.30 -6.43 11.81
CA ALA A 109 -21.34 -7.59 12.70
C ALA A 109 -22.52 -7.58 13.67
N ARG A 110 -23.10 -6.40 13.99
CA ARG A 110 -24.35 -6.31 14.79
C ARG A 110 -25.56 -6.91 14.06
N THR A 111 -25.54 -6.89 12.72
CA THR A 111 -26.60 -7.48 11.89
C THR A 111 -26.36 -8.97 11.57
N GLY A 112 -25.14 -9.46 11.76
CA GLY A 112 -24.77 -10.85 11.57
C GLY A 112 -23.29 -11.03 11.25
N LEU A 113 -22.76 -12.21 11.63
CA LEU A 113 -21.36 -12.57 11.39
C LEU A 113 -21.00 -12.56 9.89
N GLN A 114 -21.91 -13.01 9.03
CA GLN A 114 -21.70 -13.04 7.58
C GLN A 114 -21.52 -11.62 7.00
N GLN A 115 -22.28 -10.65 7.50
CA GLN A 115 -22.22 -9.25 7.10
C GLN A 115 -20.90 -8.61 7.58
N GLY A 116 -20.49 -8.89 8.81
CA GLY A 116 -19.18 -8.48 9.32
C GLY A 116 -18.03 -9.04 8.48
N LEU A 117 -18.03 -10.35 8.23
CA LEU A 117 -16.99 -11.03 7.45
C LEU A 117 -16.92 -10.53 6.01
N SER A 118 -18.06 -10.40 5.33
CA SER A 118 -18.11 -9.90 3.95
C SER A 118 -17.60 -8.46 3.83
N THR A 119 -17.90 -7.61 4.81
CA THR A 119 -17.37 -6.23 4.88
C THR A 119 -15.86 -6.22 5.10
N ALA A 120 -15.37 -7.01 6.06
CA ALA A 120 -13.93 -7.14 6.32
C ALA A 120 -13.16 -7.68 5.11
N PHE A 121 -13.69 -8.72 4.45
CA PHE A 121 -13.08 -9.32 3.28
C PHE A 121 -13.02 -8.34 2.10
N ARG A 122 -14.12 -7.61 1.84
CA ARG A 122 -14.15 -6.56 0.80
C ARG A 122 -13.14 -5.45 1.11
N ALA A 123 -13.04 -5.02 2.37
CA ALA A 123 -12.04 -4.02 2.77
C ALA A 123 -10.60 -4.52 2.55
N GLY A 124 -10.31 -5.78 2.87
CA GLY A 124 -9.01 -6.39 2.58
C GLY A 124 -8.71 -6.53 1.08
N ALA A 125 -9.73 -6.87 0.29
CA ALA A 125 -9.62 -6.99 -1.16
C ALA A 125 -9.22 -5.66 -1.83
N VAL A 126 -9.62 -4.51 -1.27
CA VAL A 126 -9.20 -3.19 -1.76
C VAL A 126 -7.67 -3.07 -1.78
N THR A 127 -7.03 -3.31 -0.63
CA THR A 127 -5.57 -3.20 -0.52
C THR A 127 -4.87 -4.21 -1.42
N GLY A 128 -5.34 -5.46 -1.45
CA GLY A 128 -4.76 -6.50 -2.31
C GLY A 128 -4.83 -6.15 -3.79
N MET A 129 -5.99 -5.67 -4.26
CA MET A 129 -6.21 -5.32 -5.67
C MET A 129 -5.46 -4.05 -6.08
N LEU A 130 -5.33 -3.07 -5.19
CA LEU A 130 -4.48 -1.89 -5.44
C LEU A 130 -3.01 -2.26 -5.52
N VAL A 131 -2.49 -3.10 -4.61
CA VAL A 131 -1.09 -3.55 -4.64
C VAL A 131 -0.79 -4.32 -5.93
N ALA A 132 -1.61 -5.33 -6.26
CA ALA A 132 -1.43 -6.12 -7.47
C ALA A 132 -1.58 -5.25 -8.73
N GLY A 133 -2.60 -4.40 -8.77
CA GLY A 133 -2.89 -3.53 -9.90
C GLY A 133 -1.80 -2.50 -10.17
N LEU A 134 -1.36 -1.78 -9.14
CA LEU A 134 -0.30 -0.79 -9.26
C LEU A 134 1.05 -1.45 -9.57
N ALA A 135 1.35 -2.63 -9.04
CA ALA A 135 2.57 -3.36 -9.39
C ALA A 135 2.58 -3.79 -10.88
N LEU A 136 1.47 -4.33 -11.39
CA LEU A 136 1.34 -4.69 -12.81
C LEU A 136 1.46 -3.46 -13.71
N LEU A 137 0.80 -2.36 -13.35
CA LEU A 137 0.89 -1.10 -14.09
C LEU A 137 2.28 -0.50 -14.05
N ALA A 138 2.96 -0.56 -12.90
CA ALA A 138 4.34 -0.10 -12.76
C ALA A 138 5.26 -0.86 -13.69
N VAL A 139 5.29 -2.20 -13.59
CA VAL A 139 6.21 -3.04 -14.36
C VAL A 139 5.89 -2.97 -15.85
N ALA A 140 4.63 -3.24 -16.23
CA ALA A 140 4.23 -3.32 -17.63
C ALA A 140 4.23 -1.93 -18.29
N GLY A 141 3.74 -0.90 -17.60
CA GLY A 141 3.74 0.47 -18.10
C GLY A 141 5.15 1.04 -18.26
N TYR A 142 6.02 0.81 -17.27
CA TYR A 142 7.39 1.29 -17.33
C TYR A 142 8.21 0.57 -18.41
N TYR A 143 8.07 -0.76 -18.52
CA TYR A 143 8.68 -1.52 -19.60
C TYR A 143 8.20 -1.06 -20.99
N ALA A 144 6.88 -0.83 -21.15
CA ALA A 144 6.31 -0.33 -22.41
C ALA A 144 6.86 1.05 -22.76
N PHE A 145 7.04 1.93 -21.77
CA PHE A 145 7.60 3.26 -21.95
C PHE A 145 9.06 3.20 -22.43
N LEU A 146 9.91 2.43 -21.74
CA LEU A 146 11.33 2.29 -22.10
C LEU A 146 11.53 1.67 -23.49
N THR A 147 10.74 0.65 -23.85
CA THR A 147 10.89 -0.04 -25.14
C THR A 147 10.26 0.70 -26.31
N LYS A 148 9.05 1.27 -26.16
CA LYS A 148 8.30 1.83 -27.29
C LYS A 148 8.46 3.34 -27.47
N VAL A 149 8.62 4.08 -26.38
CA VAL A 149 8.70 5.54 -26.44
C VAL A 149 10.15 5.98 -26.56
N ILE A 150 11.03 5.40 -25.75
CA ILE A 150 12.46 5.70 -25.81
C ILE A 150 13.17 4.89 -26.91
N GLY A 151 12.73 3.66 -27.15
CA GLY A 151 13.31 2.79 -28.18
C GLY A 151 14.51 1.97 -27.71
N PHE A 152 14.64 1.71 -26.40
CA PHE A 152 15.70 0.83 -25.90
C PHE A 152 15.48 -0.62 -26.30
N ASP A 153 16.59 -1.34 -26.48
CA ASP A 153 16.57 -2.78 -26.76
C ASP A 153 15.89 -3.54 -25.61
N PRO A 154 14.83 -4.34 -25.86
CA PRO A 154 14.15 -5.15 -24.86
C PRO A 154 15.04 -6.01 -23.97
N THR A 155 16.19 -6.44 -24.51
CA THR A 155 17.19 -7.27 -23.82
C THR A 155 18.40 -6.48 -23.32
N GLY A 156 18.39 -5.16 -23.51
CA GLY A 156 19.46 -4.27 -23.12
C GLY A 156 19.60 -4.16 -21.60
N ARG A 157 20.85 -4.04 -21.15
CA ARG A 157 21.19 -3.87 -19.73
C ARG A 157 20.44 -2.71 -19.06
N GLN A 158 20.23 -1.62 -19.79
CA GLN A 158 19.50 -0.43 -19.32
C GLN A 158 18.08 -0.74 -18.84
N ILE A 159 17.35 -1.62 -19.54
CA ILE A 159 15.99 -2.01 -19.15
C ILE A 159 16.03 -2.93 -17.94
N ILE A 160 16.97 -3.87 -17.91
CA ILE A 160 17.14 -4.79 -16.77
C ILE A 160 17.43 -3.99 -15.50
N ASP A 161 18.42 -3.09 -15.55
CA ASP A 161 18.80 -2.25 -14.41
C ASP A 161 17.62 -1.34 -13.98
N ALA A 162 16.85 -0.81 -14.94
CA ALA A 162 15.67 0.01 -14.66
C ALA A 162 14.52 -0.77 -14.00
N LEU A 163 14.23 -1.99 -14.45
CA LEU A 163 13.19 -2.84 -13.87
C LEU A 163 13.60 -3.41 -12.50
N VAL A 164 14.88 -3.77 -12.33
CA VAL A 164 15.43 -4.19 -11.04
C VAL A 164 15.35 -3.04 -10.04
N ALA A 165 15.72 -1.83 -10.44
CA ALA A 165 15.61 -0.65 -9.59
C ALA A 165 14.15 -0.32 -9.23
N LEU A 166 13.21 -0.51 -10.15
CA LEU A 166 11.77 -0.41 -9.87
C LEU A 166 11.32 -1.39 -8.78
N GLY A 167 11.73 -2.65 -8.87
CA GLY A 167 11.49 -3.64 -7.82
C GLY A 167 12.10 -3.23 -6.48
N PHE A 168 13.34 -2.73 -6.51
CA PHE A 168 14.05 -2.26 -5.32
C PHE A 168 13.34 -1.10 -4.62
N GLY A 169 12.78 -0.15 -5.38
CA GLY A 169 11.96 0.94 -4.84
C GLY A 169 10.74 0.44 -4.08
N GLY A 170 10.02 -0.54 -4.65
CA GLY A 170 8.89 -1.17 -3.96
C GLY A 170 9.31 -1.94 -2.69
N SER A 171 10.44 -2.65 -2.76
CA SER A 171 10.99 -3.39 -1.61
C SER A 171 11.40 -2.47 -0.47
N LEU A 172 11.95 -1.29 -0.76
CA LEU A 172 12.31 -0.29 0.26
C LEU A 172 11.09 0.07 1.12
N ILE A 173 9.99 0.46 0.49
CA ILE A 173 8.75 0.80 1.20
C ILE A 173 8.24 -0.41 2.01
N SER A 174 8.21 -1.59 1.39
CA SER A 174 7.70 -2.81 2.02
C SER A 174 8.46 -3.18 3.30
N ILE A 175 9.80 -3.08 3.29
CA ILE A 175 10.63 -3.37 4.46
C ILE A 175 10.31 -2.41 5.60
N PHE A 176 10.28 -1.10 5.33
CA PHE A 176 9.99 -0.12 6.37
C PHE A 176 8.55 -0.23 6.87
N ALA A 177 7.58 -0.43 5.98
CA ALA A 177 6.18 -0.62 6.35
C ALA A 177 6.00 -1.82 7.28
N ARG A 178 6.66 -2.96 6.98
CA ARG A 178 6.54 -4.20 7.74
C ARG A 178 7.32 -4.16 9.06
N LEU A 179 8.57 -3.69 9.05
CA LEU A 179 9.39 -3.60 10.25
C LEU A 179 8.90 -2.50 11.19
N GLY A 180 8.73 -1.28 10.67
CA GLY A 180 8.22 -0.15 11.45
C GLY A 180 6.83 -0.43 12.01
N GLY A 181 5.94 -1.00 11.18
CA GLY A 181 4.58 -1.34 11.59
C GLY A 181 4.57 -2.46 12.63
N GLY A 182 5.38 -3.49 12.45
CA GLY A 182 5.50 -4.60 13.39
C GLY A 182 6.04 -4.17 14.75
N ILE A 183 7.04 -3.29 14.79
CA ILE A 183 7.57 -2.75 16.05
C ILE A 183 6.50 -1.90 16.75
N PHE A 184 5.82 -1.03 16.00
CA PHE A 184 4.78 -0.16 16.55
C PHE A 184 3.62 -0.96 17.15
N THR A 185 3.06 -1.91 16.40
CA THR A 185 1.90 -2.68 16.87
C THR A 185 2.27 -3.64 17.98
N LYS A 186 3.44 -4.29 17.93
CA LYS A 186 3.85 -5.19 19.01
C LYS A 186 4.22 -4.49 20.30
N GLY A 187 4.84 -3.32 20.22
CA GLY A 187 5.06 -2.49 21.41
C GLY A 187 3.74 -2.10 22.10
N ALA A 188 2.73 -1.72 21.30
CA ALA A 188 1.41 -1.39 21.80
C ALA A 188 0.67 -2.60 22.38
N ASP A 189 0.64 -3.73 21.66
CA ASP A 189 -0.03 -4.97 22.09
C ASP A 189 0.51 -5.44 23.44
N VAL A 190 1.84 -5.52 23.58
CA VAL A 190 2.49 -6.03 24.81
C VAL A 190 2.23 -5.09 25.99
N GLY A 191 2.33 -3.78 25.80
CA GLY A 191 2.06 -2.81 26.86
C GLY A 191 0.60 -2.85 27.34
N ALA A 192 -0.35 -2.92 26.41
CA ALA A 192 -1.76 -3.00 26.74
C ALA A 192 -2.13 -4.32 27.44
N ASP A 193 -1.58 -5.44 26.99
CA ASP A 193 -1.86 -6.75 27.56
C ASP A 193 -1.26 -6.95 28.95
N LEU A 194 -0.02 -6.49 29.18
CA LEU A 194 0.62 -6.60 30.49
C LEU A 194 -0.15 -5.81 31.55
N VAL A 195 -0.41 -4.52 31.29
CA VAL A 195 -1.09 -3.67 32.29
C VAL A 195 -2.55 -4.06 32.44
N GLY A 196 -3.26 -4.24 31.31
CA GLY A 196 -4.71 -4.41 31.32
C GLY A 196 -5.19 -5.81 31.74
N LYS A 197 -4.40 -6.87 31.51
CA LYS A 197 -4.81 -8.25 31.81
C LYS A 197 -4.04 -8.88 32.98
N VAL A 198 -2.83 -8.41 33.28
CA VAL A 198 -1.97 -9.02 34.31
C VAL A 198 -1.88 -8.15 35.57
N GLU A 199 -1.72 -6.83 35.44
CA GLU A 199 -1.53 -5.95 36.61
C GLU A 199 -2.85 -5.40 37.17
N ALA A 200 -3.73 -4.90 36.29
CA ALA A 200 -5.02 -4.32 36.68
C ALA A 200 -6.19 -5.34 36.61
N GLY A 201 -5.88 -6.59 36.22
CA GLY A 201 -6.83 -7.71 36.07
C GLY A 201 -7.16 -8.39 37.38
#